data_AF-A0AAN8VP15-F1
#
_entry.id   AF-A0AAN8VP15-F1
#
_cell.length_a   1.000
_cell.length_b   1.000
_cell.length_c   1.000
_cell.angle_alpha   90.00
_cell.angle_beta   90.00
_cell.angle_gamma   90.00
#
_symmetry.space_group_name_H-M   'P 1'
#
loop_
_entity.id
_entity.type
_entity.pdbx_description
1 polymer ?
#
loop_
_entity_poly.entity_id
_entity_poly.type
_entity_poly.pdbx_seq_one_letter_code
_entity_poly.pdbx_strand_id
1 'polypeptide(L)'
;MNTTANNPLIASVCEKSPNKAFCNAALESDPVSLGQKDLTSLAIIAVNLAAKQAAETVVQIKTLLNNTAELDPAVEDGLWDCIDFYTDATAQLDDSLAALTANAYDDVMTWIKTTIGDAEMTASLMLA
;
A
#
# COMPACT_ATOMS: atom_id res chain seq x y z
N MET A 1 31.09 8.12 -10.40
CA MET A 1 30.75 8.14 -8.97
C MET A 1 29.27 8.45 -8.88
N ASN A 2 28.43 7.46 -8.58
CA ASN A 2 26.97 7.62 -8.57
C ASN A 2 26.54 7.76 -7.11
N THR A 3 26.44 9.00 -6.63
CA THR A 3 25.86 9.30 -5.33
C THR A 3 24.35 9.33 -5.49
N THR A 4 23.67 8.24 -5.16
CA THR A 4 22.24 8.27 -4.84
C THR A 4 22.11 9.29 -3.71
N ALA A 5 21.52 10.45 -4.01
CA ALA A 5 21.29 11.45 -2.99
C ALA A 5 20.21 10.90 -2.06
N ASN A 6 20.63 10.25 -0.96
CA ASN A 6 19.71 9.85 0.10
C ASN A 6 18.98 11.10 0.58
N ASN A 7 17.68 11.17 0.32
CA ASN A 7 16.86 12.26 0.82
C ASN A 7 16.80 12.15 2.36
N PRO A 8 17.34 13.12 3.12
CA PRO A 8 17.36 13.05 4.57
C PRO A 8 15.95 13.01 5.18
N LEU A 9 14.93 13.50 4.45
CA LEU A 9 13.54 13.39 4.85
C LEU A 9 13.05 11.94 4.81
N ILE A 10 13.38 11.19 3.74
CA ILE A 10 13.06 9.75 3.62
C ILE A 10 13.66 8.98 4.79
N ALA A 11 14.95 9.19 5.07
CA ALA A 11 15.61 8.54 6.20
C ALA A 11 14.90 8.86 7.53
N SER A 12 14.57 10.14 7.77
CA SER A 12 13.89 10.59 8.99
C SER A 12 12.50 9.97 9.18
N VAL A 13 11.69 9.86 8.11
CA VAL A 13 10.36 9.23 8.22
C VAL A 13 10.47 7.72 8.37
N CYS A 14 11.40 7.07 7.66
CA CYS A 14 11.55 5.62 7.71
C CYS A 14 12.17 5.11 9.02
N GLU A 15 12.89 5.93 9.78
CA GLU A 15 13.29 5.59 11.17
C GLU A 15 12.07 5.38 12.08
N LYS A 16 10.91 5.97 11.75
CA LYS A 16 9.67 5.80 12.52
C LYS A 16 8.80 4.65 12.01
N SER A 17 9.20 4.01 10.92
CA SER A 17 8.47 2.88 10.35
C SER A 17 8.82 1.58 11.09
N PRO A 18 7.84 0.70 11.35
CA PRO A 18 8.12 -0.64 11.88
C PRO A 18 9.02 -1.47 10.95
N ASN A 19 9.04 -1.15 9.65
CA ASN A 19 9.94 -1.78 8.68
C ASN A 19 10.74 -0.70 7.92
N LYS A 20 11.81 -0.23 8.56
CA LYS A 20 12.71 0.80 8.02
C LYS A 20 13.28 0.44 6.65
N ALA A 21 13.74 -0.81 6.47
CA ALA A 21 14.37 -1.24 5.23
C ALA A 21 13.38 -1.22 4.06
N PHE A 22 12.17 -1.74 4.28
CA PHE A 22 11.10 -1.68 3.28
C PHE A 22 10.67 -0.25 2.99
N CYS A 23 10.51 0.60 4.02
CA CYS A 23 10.14 2.01 3.85
C CYS A 23 11.14 2.76 2.95
N ASN A 24 12.44 2.61 3.21
CA ASN A 24 13.47 3.23 2.38
C ASN A 24 13.39 2.70 0.94
N ALA A 25 13.36 1.37 0.77
CA ALA A 25 13.31 0.77 -0.55
C ALA A 25 12.07 1.20 -1.36
N ALA A 26 10.90 1.27 -0.71
CA ALA A 26 9.66 1.67 -1.34
C ALA A 26 9.72 3.13 -1.79
N LEU A 27 10.12 4.06 -0.92
CA LEU A 27 10.19 5.47 -1.28
C LEU A 27 11.29 5.71 -2.32
N GLU A 28 12.49 5.16 -2.14
CA GLU A 28 13.61 5.32 -3.07
C GLU A 28 13.36 4.68 -4.45
N SER A 29 12.38 3.78 -4.58
CA SER A 29 11.96 3.23 -5.87
C SER A 29 11.29 4.25 -6.80
N ASP A 30 10.75 5.34 -6.23
CA ASP A 30 10.18 6.45 -6.99
C ASP A 30 11.19 7.62 -7.05
N PRO A 31 11.74 7.95 -8.23
CA PRO A 31 12.67 9.08 -8.38
C PRO A 31 12.09 10.42 -7.92
N VAL A 32 10.76 10.58 -7.94
CA VAL A 32 10.07 11.80 -7.48
C VAL A 32 10.25 11.97 -5.98
N SER A 33 10.30 10.88 -5.20
CA SER A 33 10.46 10.93 -3.73
C SER A 33 11.80 11.54 -3.31
N LEU A 34 12.86 11.29 -4.10
CA LEU A 34 14.22 11.73 -3.83
C LEU A 34 14.35 13.26 -3.84
N GLY A 35 13.45 13.94 -4.57
CA GLY A 35 13.40 15.40 -4.67
C GLY A 35 12.49 16.09 -3.65
N GLN A 36 11.68 15.33 -2.88
CA GLN A 36 10.67 15.92 -2.00
C GLN A 36 11.28 16.59 -0.76
N LYS A 37 10.73 17.74 -0.39
CA LYS A 37 11.22 18.54 0.75
C LYS A 37 10.21 18.67 1.88
N ASP A 38 9.00 18.16 1.68
CA ASP A 38 7.92 18.24 2.66
C ASP A 38 7.26 16.87 2.88
N LEU A 39 6.66 16.71 4.06
CA LEU A 39 6.07 15.45 4.49
C LEU A 39 4.79 15.11 3.73
N THR A 40 4.02 16.12 3.29
CA THR A 40 2.74 15.89 2.60
C THR A 40 2.99 15.29 1.22
N SER A 41 3.90 15.87 0.44
CA SER A 41 4.27 15.33 -0.87
C SER A 41 4.86 13.92 -0.76
N LEU A 42 5.67 13.66 0.28
CA LEU A 42 6.21 12.33 0.52
C LEU A 42 5.13 11.32 0.95
N ALA A 43 4.15 11.74 1.76
CA ALA A 43 3.00 10.92 2.13
C ALA A 43 2.12 10.60 0.91
N ILE A 44 1.87 11.57 0.01
CA ILE A 44 1.15 11.34 -1.24
C ILE A 44 1.84 10.26 -2.09
N ILE A 45 3.17 10.32 -2.21
CA ILE A 45 3.94 9.28 -2.92
C ILE A 45 3.79 7.92 -2.25
N ALA A 46 3.90 7.84 -0.92
CA ALA A 46 3.72 6.59 -0.19
C ALA A 46 2.32 5.98 -0.39
N VAL A 47 1.27 6.80 -0.34
CA VAL A 47 -0.11 6.36 -0.58
C VAL A 47 -0.31 5.89 -2.02
N ASN A 48 0.24 6.61 -3.00
CA ASN A 48 0.18 6.19 -4.41
C ASN A 48 0.90 4.85 -4.65
N LEU A 49 2.06 4.63 -4.03
CA LEU A 49 2.78 3.36 -4.11
C LEU A 49 1.95 2.22 -3.52
N ALA A 50 1.31 2.45 -2.37
CA ALA A 50 0.42 1.47 -1.74
C ALA A 50 -0.80 1.17 -2.62
N ALA A 51 -1.44 2.19 -3.20
CA ALA A 51 -2.63 2.02 -4.05
C ALA A 51 -2.30 1.23 -5.31
N LYS A 52 -1.16 1.54 -5.93
CA LYS A 52 -0.63 0.77 -7.06
C LYS A 52 -0.40 -0.69 -6.68
N GLN A 53 0.25 -0.94 -5.54
CA GLN A 53 0.53 -2.31 -5.09
C GLN A 53 -0.76 -3.09 -4.80
N ALA A 54 -1.75 -2.46 -4.15
CA ALA A 54 -3.06 -3.07 -3.88
C ALA A 54 -3.77 -3.45 -5.19
N ALA A 55 -3.81 -2.54 -6.16
CA ALA A 55 -4.41 -2.80 -7.47
C ALA A 55 -3.68 -3.92 -8.24
N GLU A 56 -2.34 -3.95 -8.19
CA GLU A 56 -1.55 -5.03 -8.78
C GLU A 56 -1.86 -6.39 -8.12
N THR A 57 -2.03 -6.41 -6.80
CA THR A 57 -2.44 -7.62 -6.07
C THR A 57 -3.83 -8.11 -6.49
N VAL A 58 -4.82 -7.22 -6.68
CA VAL A 58 -6.13 -7.61 -7.23
C VAL A 58 -5.99 -8.29 -8.60
N VAL A 59 -5.15 -7.73 -9.48
CA VAL A 59 -4.92 -8.30 -10.82
C VAL A 59 -4.25 -9.68 -10.71
N GLN A 60 -3.29 -9.85 -9.80
CA GLN A 60 -2.62 -11.13 -9.57
C GLN A 60 -3.59 -12.20 -9.06
N ILE A 61 -4.47 -11.86 -8.10
CA ILE A 61 -5.48 -12.78 -7.57
C ILE A 61 -6.47 -13.20 -8.66
N LYS A 62 -6.97 -12.25 -9.45
CA LYS A 62 -7.85 -12.55 -10.61
C LYS A 62 -7.16 -13.46 -11.63
N THR A 63 -5.85 -13.26 -11.84
CA THR A 63 -5.05 -14.11 -12.74
C THR A 63 -4.92 -15.53 -12.17
N LEU A 64 -4.72 -15.66 -10.86
CA LEU A 64 -4.65 -16.96 -10.18
C LEU A 64 -5.97 -17.74 -10.29
N LEU A 65 -7.09 -17.06 -10.03
CA LEU A 65 -8.44 -17.62 -10.17
C LEU A 65 -8.71 -18.12 -11.60
N ASN A 66 -8.36 -17.32 -12.61
CA ASN A 66 -8.63 -17.67 -14.00
C ASN A 66 -7.74 -18.80 -14.55
N ASN A 67 -6.53 -18.96 -14.03
CA ASN A 67 -5.54 -19.89 -14.56
C ASN A 67 -5.48 -21.23 -13.81
N THR A 68 -6.23 -21.38 -12.72
CA THR A 68 -6.24 -22.61 -11.91
C THR A 68 -7.54 -23.36 -12.14
N ALA A 69 -7.46 -24.52 -12.78
CA ALA A 69 -8.65 -25.27 -13.23
C ALA A 69 -9.46 -25.89 -12.09
N GLU A 70 -8.83 -26.20 -10.96
CA GLU A 70 -9.45 -26.84 -9.79
C GLU A 70 -8.83 -26.27 -8.51
N LEU A 71 -9.37 -25.15 -8.03
CA LEU A 71 -9.08 -24.66 -6.68
C LEU A 71 -9.98 -25.41 -5.69
N ASP A 72 -9.48 -25.60 -4.47
CA ASP A 72 -10.36 -25.97 -3.36
C ASP A 72 -11.40 -24.85 -3.16
N PRO A 73 -12.70 -25.16 -2.96
CA PRO A 73 -13.74 -24.14 -2.83
C PRO A 73 -13.47 -23.09 -1.75
N ALA A 74 -12.87 -23.50 -0.61
CA ALA A 74 -12.54 -22.54 0.45
C ALA A 74 -11.40 -21.60 0.02
N VAL A 75 -10.46 -22.10 -0.78
CA VAL A 75 -9.39 -21.28 -1.38
C VAL A 75 -9.96 -20.33 -2.42
N GLU A 76 -10.88 -20.80 -3.27
CA GLU A 76 -11.54 -19.94 -4.27
C GLU A 76 -12.32 -18.80 -3.61
N ASP A 77 -13.17 -19.11 -2.62
CA ASP A 77 -13.93 -18.12 -1.85
C ASP A 77 -12.98 -17.12 -1.15
N GLY A 78 -11.92 -17.63 -0.50
CA GLY A 78 -10.93 -16.78 0.16
C GLY A 78 -10.21 -15.83 -0.80
N LEU A 79 -9.96 -16.24 -2.04
CA LEU A 79 -9.37 -15.36 -3.07
C LEU A 79 -10.35 -14.30 -3.56
N TRP A 80 -11.65 -14.60 -3.63
CA TRP A 80 -12.67 -13.58 -3.91
C TRP A 80 -12.79 -12.56 -2.78
N ASP A 81 -12.80 -13.02 -1.52
CA ASP A 81 -12.77 -12.12 -0.36
C ASP A 81 -11.52 -11.22 -0.37
N CYS A 82 -10.35 -11.78 -0.75
CA CYS A 82 -9.14 -10.98 -0.91
C CYS A 82 -9.28 -9.90 -1.99
N ILE A 83 -9.99 -10.17 -3.10
CA ILE A 83 -10.27 -9.16 -4.12
C ILE A 83 -11.10 -8.02 -3.53
N ASP A 84 -12.13 -8.34 -2.74
CA ASP A 84 -13.00 -7.34 -2.13
C ASP A 84 -12.21 -6.47 -1.13
N PHE A 85 -11.45 -7.09 -0.22
CA PHE A 85 -10.62 -6.35 0.73
C PHE A 85 -9.56 -5.46 0.06
N TYR A 86 -8.88 -5.93 -0.98
CA TYR A 86 -7.92 -5.08 -1.69
C TYR A 86 -8.59 -3.99 -2.54
N THR A 87 -9.83 -4.20 -2.98
CA THR A 87 -10.64 -3.16 -3.65
C THR A 87 -11.03 -2.08 -2.65
N ASP A 88 -11.48 -2.45 -1.47
CA ASP A 88 -11.79 -1.52 -0.37
C ASP A 88 -10.54 -0.76 0.10
N ALA A 89 -9.42 -1.46 0.28
CA ALA A 89 -8.14 -0.87 0.60
C ALA A 89 -7.72 0.19 -0.45
N THR A 90 -7.96 -0.06 -1.73
CA THR A 90 -7.67 0.91 -2.80
C THR A 90 -8.54 2.16 -2.67
N ALA A 91 -9.84 2.00 -2.40
CA ALA A 91 -10.75 3.13 -2.20
C ALA A 91 -10.35 3.99 -0.98
N GLN A 92 -9.93 3.35 0.11
CA GLN A 92 -9.48 4.04 1.32
C GLN A 92 -8.14 4.76 1.13
N LEU A 93 -7.27 4.24 0.26
CA LEU A 93 -6.05 4.94 -0.14
C LEU A 93 -6.38 6.18 -0.98
N ASP A 94 -7.38 6.12 -1.86
CA ASP A 94 -7.89 7.29 -2.58
C ASP A 94 -8.50 8.33 -1.63
N ASP A 95 -9.26 7.90 -0.61
CA ASP A 95 -9.78 8.78 0.43
C ASP A 95 -8.65 9.40 1.27
N SER A 96 -7.57 8.65 1.52
CA SER A 96 -6.36 9.17 2.17
C SER A 96 -5.68 10.25 1.33
N LEU A 97 -5.66 10.13 0.00
CA LEU A 97 -5.15 11.17 -0.89
C LEU A 97 -6.00 12.44 -0.82
N ALA A 98 -7.32 12.29 -0.88
CA ALA A 98 -8.25 13.42 -0.73
C ALA A 98 -8.03 14.15 0.61
N ALA A 99 -7.94 13.40 1.71
CA ALA A 99 -7.68 13.94 3.04
C ALA A 99 -6.31 14.63 3.15
N LEU A 100 -5.25 14.06 2.55
CA LEU A 100 -3.92 14.69 2.48
C LEU A 100 -3.97 16.05 1.78
N THR A 101 -4.70 16.16 0.66
CA THR A 101 -4.84 17.44 -0.07
C THR A 101 -5.66 18.47 0.71
N ALA A 102 -6.56 18.02 1.57
CA ALA A 102 -7.36 18.87 2.47
C ALA A 102 -6.64 19.20 3.80
N ASN A 103 -5.46 18.64 4.05
CA ASN A 103 -4.76 18.68 5.35
C ASN A 103 -5.59 18.07 6.51
N ALA A 104 -6.48 17.13 6.21
CA ALA A 104 -7.31 16.42 7.18
C ALA A 104 -6.59 15.19 7.75
N TYR A 105 -5.52 15.42 8.52
CA TYR A 105 -4.60 14.34 8.93
C TYR A 105 -5.23 13.28 9.85
N ASP A 106 -6.27 13.62 10.61
CA ASP A 106 -7.02 12.65 11.41
C ASP A 106 -7.79 11.66 10.51
N ASP A 107 -8.33 12.14 9.39
CA ASP A 107 -8.99 11.32 8.38
C ASP A 107 -7.97 10.44 7.66
N VAL A 108 -6.79 10.99 7.30
CA VAL A 108 -5.67 10.21 6.74
C VAL A 108 -5.32 9.04 7.65
N MET A 109 -5.16 9.30 8.95
CA MET A 109 -4.82 8.26 9.92
C MET A 109 -5.93 7.20 10.05
N THR A 110 -7.20 7.62 9.95
CA THR A 110 -8.35 6.71 10.01
C THR A 110 -8.39 5.80 8.79
N TRP A 111 -8.22 6.36 7.60
CA TRP A 111 -8.25 5.59 6.35
C TRP A 111 -7.06 4.64 6.24
N ILE A 112 -5.84 5.10 6.55
CA ILE A 112 -4.65 4.22 6.53
C ILE A 112 -4.78 3.05 7.51
N LYS A 113 -5.34 3.26 8.71
CA LYS A 113 -5.58 2.15 9.65
C LYS A 113 -6.59 1.14 9.10
N THR A 114 -7.63 1.61 8.45
CA THR A 114 -8.65 0.76 7.83
C THR A 114 -8.03 -0.07 6.69
N THR A 115 -7.23 0.57 5.84
CA THR A 115 -6.50 -0.08 4.74
C THR A 115 -5.56 -1.18 5.24
N ILE A 116 -4.84 -0.94 6.33
CA ILE A 116 -3.98 -1.95 6.94
C ILE A 116 -4.82 -3.12 7.45
N GLY A 117 -5.97 -2.85 8.09
CA GLY A 117 -6.90 -3.88 8.54
C GLY A 117 -7.41 -4.76 7.39
N ASP A 118 -7.81 -4.16 6.28
CA ASP A 118 -8.27 -4.91 5.10
C ASP A 118 -7.17 -5.78 4.51
N ALA A 119 -5.95 -5.25 4.40
CA ALA A 119 -4.80 -6.03 3.95
C ALA A 119 -4.47 -7.20 4.90
N GLU A 120 -4.59 -7.02 6.22
CA GLU A 120 -4.34 -8.08 7.22
C GLU A 120 -5.42 -9.17 7.22
N MET A 121 -6.68 -8.84 6.89
CA MET A 121 -7.76 -9.83 6.77
C MET A 121 -7.45 -10.85 5.66
N THR A 122 -6.84 -10.43 4.55
CA THR A 122 -6.42 -11.34 3.47
C THR A 122 -5.41 -12.40 3.92
N ALA A 123 -4.49 -12.05 4.82
CA ALA A 123 -3.49 -12.98 5.35
C ALA A 123 -4.09 -14.04 6.28
N SER A 124 -5.23 -13.72 6.91
CA SER A 124 -5.91 -14.61 7.84
C SER A 124 -6.79 -15.65 7.14
N LEU A 125 -7.33 -15.32 5.96
CA LEU A 125 -8.20 -16.21 5.19
C LEU A 125 -7.46 -17.37 4.50
N MET A 126 -6.17 -17.20 4.18
CA MET A 126 -5.35 -18.26 3.56
C MET A 126 -4.81 -19.31 4.54
N LEU A 127 -5.11 -19.18 5.85
CA LEU A 127 -4.65 -20.09 6.91
C LEU A 127 -5.77 -20.96 7.50
N ALA A 128 -7.00 -20.82 7.03
CA ALA A 128 -8.16 -21.62 7.40
C ALA A 128 -8.36 -22.79 6.43
#